data_AF-A0A1F6QHZ8-F1
#
_entry.id   AF-A0A1F6QHZ8-F1
#
_cell.length_a   1.000
_cell.length_b   1.000
_cell.length_c   1.000
_cell.angle_alpha   90.00
_cell.angle_beta   90.00
_cell.angle_gamma   90.00
#
_symmetry.space_group_name_H-M   'P 1'
#
loop_
_entity.id
_entity.type
_entity.pdbx_description
1 polymer ?
#
loop_
_entity_poly.entity_id
_entity_poly.type
_entity_poly.pdbx_seq_one_letter_code
_entity_poly.pdbx_strand_id
1 'polypeptide(L)'
;MKINNIYLFRMAMSSRNDLSDVMTMFREHNEMVLKEEHISCFQVNWENKPDIIKRIVEILNIGLDSMVFVDDSPVEVESVKCM
;
A
#
# COMPACT_ATOMS: atom_id res chain seq x y z
N MET A 1 18.27 12.98 -26.30
CA MET A 1 18.59 12.61 -24.91
C MET A 1 17.83 11.32 -24.60
N LYS A 2 18.50 10.16 -24.58
CA LYS A 2 17.85 8.90 -24.23
C LYS A 2 17.74 8.85 -22.71
N ILE A 3 16.52 8.97 -22.18
CA ILE A 3 16.26 8.63 -20.79
C ILE A 3 16.39 7.11 -20.72
N ASN A 4 17.52 6.62 -20.21
CA ASN A 4 17.71 5.20 -19.94
C ASN A 4 16.80 4.87 -18.76
N ASN A 5 15.69 4.19 -19.05
CA ASN A 5 14.71 3.56 -18.14
C ASN A 5 14.66 4.13 -16.70
N ILE A 6 13.75 5.06 -16.45
CA ILE A 6 13.37 5.46 -15.09
C ILE A 6 12.33 4.44 -14.59
N TYR A 7 12.68 3.70 -13.54
CA TYR A 7 11.75 2.84 -12.82
C TYR A 7 11.23 3.61 -11.60
N LEU A 8 9.92 3.89 -11.57
CA LEU A 8 9.26 4.55 -10.45
C LEU A 8 8.51 3.48 -9.63
N PHE A 9 8.94 3.27 -8.39
CA PHE A 9 8.25 2.40 -7.45
C PHE A 9 7.38 3.25 -6.51
N ARG A 10 6.11 2.87 -6.37
CA ARG A 10 5.16 3.51 -5.45
C ARG A 10 4.78 2.50 -4.38
N MET A 11 4.87 2.89 -3.11
CA MET A 11 4.38 2.08 -2.00
C MET A 11 2.97 2.55 -1.62
N ALA A 12 2.09 1.60 -1.35
CA ALA A 12 0.77 1.85 -0.80
C ALA A 12 0.59 1.00 0.46
N MET A 13 -0.12 1.54 1.43
CA MET A 13 -0.40 0.84 2.69
C MET A 13 -1.82 0.31 2.66
N SER A 14 -1.97 -0.99 2.92
CA SER A 14 -3.25 -1.66 3.09
C SER A 14 -3.25 -2.32 4.46
N SER A 15 -4.00 -1.78 5.43
CA SER A 15 -3.99 -2.27 6.82
C SER A 15 -5.39 -2.26 7.42
N ARG A 16 -5.72 -3.30 8.20
CA ARG A 16 -6.92 -3.32 9.03
C ARG A 16 -6.63 -2.66 10.36
N ASN A 17 -6.78 -1.34 10.39
CA ASN A 17 -6.51 -0.51 11.55
C ASN A 17 -7.29 0.81 11.43
N ASP A 18 -7.19 1.65 12.45
CA ASP A 18 -7.68 3.01 12.43
C ASP A 18 -6.62 3.95 11.85
N LEU A 19 -7.02 4.76 10.86
CA LEU A 19 -6.08 5.64 10.16
C LEU A 19 -5.40 6.64 11.10
N SER A 20 -6.13 7.18 12.09
CA SER A 20 -5.57 8.11 13.08
C SER A 20 -4.36 7.55 13.81
N ASP A 21 -4.42 6.27 14.17
CA ASP A 21 -3.40 5.61 14.98
C ASP A 21 -2.16 5.34 14.11
N VAL A 22 -2.38 4.90 12.87
CA VAL A 22 -1.29 4.74 11.89
C VAL A 22 -0.62 6.08 11.59
N MET A 23 -1.39 7.16 11.40
CA MET A 23 -0.78 8.49 11.13
C MET A 23 -0.01 9.01 12.34
N THR A 24 -0.51 8.76 13.56
CA THR A 24 0.22 9.08 14.80
C THR A 24 1.55 8.34 14.83
N MET A 25 1.56 7.05 14.48
CA MET A 25 2.78 6.25 14.40
C MET A 25 3.82 6.88 13.45
N PHE A 26 3.41 7.23 12.22
CA PHE A 26 4.33 7.85 11.24
C PHE A 26 4.89 9.20 11.69
N ARG A 27 4.16 9.97 12.51
CA ARG A 27 4.54 11.33 12.93
C ARG A 27 5.34 11.36 14.22
N GLU A 28 5.05 10.47 15.17
CA GLU A 28 5.62 10.49 16.50
C GLU A 28 6.82 9.53 16.66
N HIS A 29 6.87 8.45 15.86
CA HIS A 29 7.95 7.46 15.91
C HIS A 29 9.06 7.78 14.91
N ASN A 30 9.95 8.69 15.30
CA ASN A 30 11.03 9.20 14.44
C ASN A 30 12.04 8.12 13.99
N GLU A 31 12.14 7.00 14.72
CA GLU A 31 12.98 5.85 14.42
C GLU A 31 12.51 5.02 13.22
N MET A 32 11.28 5.23 12.73
CA MET A 32 10.78 4.51 11.56
C MET A 32 11.61 4.81 10.31
N VAL A 33 12.01 3.76 9.58
CA VAL A 33 12.72 3.89 8.30
C VAL A 33 11.79 4.44 7.21
N LEU A 34 10.54 3.95 7.17
CA LEU A 34 9.51 4.47 6.27
C LEU A 34 8.89 5.75 6.86
N LYS A 35 8.71 6.75 6.01
CA LYS A 35 8.09 8.04 6.35
C LYS A 35 6.79 8.21 5.58
N GLU A 36 5.93 9.11 6.04
CA GLU A 36 4.62 9.38 5.43
C GLU A 36 4.75 9.67 3.92
N GLU A 37 5.75 10.48 3.53
CA GLU A 37 6.06 10.84 2.15
C GLU A 37 6.51 9.68 1.24
N HIS A 38 6.93 8.55 1.82
CA HIS A 38 7.28 7.35 1.05
C HIS A 38 6.03 6.55 0.63
N ILE A 39 4.87 6.83 1.22
CA ILE A 39 3.63 6.10 0.97
C ILE A 39 2.72 6.95 0.07
N SER A 40 2.49 6.45 -1.15
CA SER A 40 1.66 7.13 -2.16
C SER A 40 0.15 7.07 -1.86
N CYS A 41 -0.31 6.08 -1.08
CA CYS A 41 -1.72 5.91 -0.75
C CYS A 41 -1.86 5.13 0.55
N PHE A 42 -2.65 5.66 1.48
CA PHE A 42 -3.08 4.97 2.69
C PHE A 42 -4.51 4.47 2.52
N GLN A 43 -4.69 3.15 2.49
CA GLN A 43 -5.99 2.49 2.66
C GLN A 43 -5.95 1.70 3.98
N VAL A 44 -6.20 2.43 5.06
CA VAL A 44 -6.19 1.91 6.43
C VAL A 44 -7.61 1.96 6.96
N ASN A 45 -8.28 0.81 6.95
CA ASN A 45 -9.66 0.66 7.39
C ASN A 45 -10.00 -0.83 7.55
N TRP A 46 -11.20 -1.13 8.03
CA TRP A 46 -11.65 -2.49 8.33
C TRP A 46 -12.31 -3.24 7.15
N GLU A 47 -12.16 -2.74 5.92
CA GLU A 47 -12.65 -3.43 4.73
C GLU A 47 -11.78 -4.68 4.40
N ASN A 48 -12.27 -5.53 3.50
CA ASN A 48 -11.49 -6.67 3.05
C ASN A 48 -10.33 -6.22 2.12
N LYS A 49 -9.23 -6.99 2.11
CA LYS A 49 -8.02 -6.62 1.36
C LYS A 49 -8.24 -6.58 -0.17
N PRO A 50 -8.98 -7.52 -0.80
CA PRO A 50 -9.24 -7.46 -2.24
C PRO A 50 -9.89 -6.14 -2.69
N ASP A 51 -10.90 -5.65 -1.98
CA ASP A 51 -11.57 -4.39 -2.33
C ASP A 51 -10.67 -3.18 -2.10
N ILE A 52 -9.85 -3.21 -1.04
CA ILE A 52 -8.81 -2.19 -0.81
C ILE A 52 -7.81 -2.16 -1.98
N ILE A 53 -7.35 -3.31 -2.46
CA ILE A 53 -6.37 -3.39 -3.55
C ILE A 53 -6.96 -2.84 -4.86
N LYS A 54 -8.22 -3.15 -5.19
CA LYS A 54 -8.93 -2.54 -6.33
C LYS A 54 -8.99 -1.03 -6.22
N ARG A 55 -9.28 -0.51 -5.03
CA ARG A 55 -9.31 0.95 -4.78
C ARG A 55 -7.93 1.59 -4.93
N ILE A 56 -6.86 0.94 -4.45
CA ILE A 56 -5.48 1.42 -4.62
C ILE A 56 -5.12 1.50 -6.12
N VAL A 57 -5.50 0.48 -6.89
CA VAL A 57 -5.32 0.46 -8.35
C VAL A 57 -6.00 1.64 -9.02
N GLU A 58 -7.24 1.94 -8.65
CA GLU A 58 -7.98 3.08 -9.18
C GLU A 58 -7.34 4.42 -8.80
N ILE A 59 -6.97 4.60 -7.53
CA ILE A 59 -6.35 5.84 -7.03
C ILE A 59 -4.98 6.08 -7.67
N LEU A 60 -4.16 5.04 -7.78
CA LEU A 60 -2.81 5.15 -8.34
C LEU A 60 -2.80 5.09 -9.87
N ASN A 61 -3.92 4.68 -10.48
CA ASN A 61 -4.10 4.47 -11.92
C ASN A 61 -3.02 3.54 -12.51
N ILE A 62 -2.84 2.37 -11.88
CA ILE A 62 -1.88 1.33 -12.28
C ILE A 62 -2.56 -0.02 -12.45
N GLY A 63 -2.06 -0.89 -13.33
CA GLY A 63 -2.60 -2.24 -13.48
C GLY A 63 -2.28 -3.15 -12.28
N LEU A 64 -3.16 -4.10 -11.98
CA LEU A 64 -2.94 -5.13 -10.95
C LEU A 64 -1.71 -6.00 -11.22
N ASP A 65 -1.43 -6.26 -12.50
CA ASP A 65 -0.26 -7.00 -12.98
C ASP A 65 1.07 -6.29 -12.68
N SER A 66 1.02 -5.01 -12.32
CA SER A 66 2.17 -4.19 -11.94
C SER A 66 2.35 -4.08 -10.41
N MET A 67 1.58 -4.82 -9.62
CA MET A 67 1.62 -4.78 -8.16
C MET A 67 2.29 -6.00 -7.54
N VAL A 68 2.99 -5.77 -6.43
CA VAL A 68 3.41 -6.82 -5.50
C VAL A 68 2.67 -6.58 -4.19
N PHE A 69 1.89 -7.57 -3.75
CA PHE A 69 1.20 -7.54 -2.46
C PHE A 69 2.02 -8.29 -1.41
N VAL A 70 2.21 -7.68 -0.24
CA VAL A 70 2.96 -8.24 0.88
C VAL A 70 2.13 -8.08 2.15
N ASP A 71 1.85 -9.18 2.82
CA ASP A 71 1.09 -9.25 4.08
C ASP A 71 1.63 -10.44 4.88
N ASP A 72 1.64 -10.34 6.21
CA ASP A 72 2.10 -11.41 7.10
C ASP A 72 1.03 -12.49 7.31
N SER A 73 -0.24 -12.20 7.00
CA SER A 73 -1.35 -13.14 7.09
C SER A 73 -1.48 -13.97 5.80
N PRO A 74 -1.27 -15.30 5.85
CA PRO A 74 -1.47 -16.17 4.68
C PRO A 74 -2.91 -16.12 4.15
N VAL A 75 -3.89 -15.86 5.03
CA VAL A 75 -5.30 -15.75 4.65
C VAL A 75 -5.53 -14.48 3.82
N GLU A 76 -4.89 -13.36 4.15
CA GLU A 76 -5.00 -12.14 3.36
C GLU A 76 -4.26 -12.25 2.04
N VAL A 77 -3.10 -12.92 2.03
CA VAL A 77 -2.38 -13.21 0.78
C VAL A 77 -3.24 -14.07 -0.15
N GLU A 78 -3.84 -15.14 0.36
CA GLU A 78 -4.69 -16.01 -0.46
C GLU A 78 -5.97 -15.30 -0.92
N SER A 79 -6.57 -14.45 -0.08
CA SER A 79 -7.77 -13.68 -0.44
C SER A 79 -7.51 -12.72 -1.61
N VAL A 80 -6.37 -12.01 -1.60
CA VAL A 80 -5.96 -11.12 -2.70
C VAL A 80 -5.58 -11.91 -3.95
N LYS A 81 -4.95 -13.08 -3.78
CA LYS A 81 -4.57 -13.96 -4.90
C LYS A 81 -5.78 -14.56 -5.63
N CYS A 82 -6.90 -14.76 -4.92
CA CYS A 82 -8.15 -15.31 -5.47
C CYS A 82 -9.10 -14.25 -6.08
N MET A 83 -8.66 -13.00 -6.15
CA MET A 83 -9.45 -11.86 -6.64
C MET A 83 -9.76 -11.91 -8.13
#